data_AF-A0A6C0JTZ2-F1
#
_entry.id   AF-A0A6C0JTZ2-F1
#
_cell.length_a   1.000
_cell.length_b   1.000
_cell.length_c   1.000
_cell.angle_alpha   90.00
_cell.angle_beta   90.00
_cell.angle_gamma   90.00
#
_symmetry.space_group_name_H-M   'P 1'
#
loop_
_entity.id
_entity.type
_entity.pdbx_description
1 polymer ?
#
loop_
_entity_poly.entity_id
_entity_poly.type
_entity_poly.pdbx_seq_one_letter_code
_entity_poly.pdbx_strand_id
1 'polypeptide(L)'
;MDSRIQYAGLIVIAYLFIRFIIKMFSYQTRVIETMTASTMDNPSIATSVSANTDKLNDTLLISKYRTNYEDTIIQLEKAISIAVLSEVVNNAVTISSDPISSDSLKAIANINQLKNFRESLNQSMIILDKN
;
A
#
# COMPACT_ATOMS: atom_id res chain seq x y z
N MET A 1 -65.12 -3.88 -1.38
CA MET A 1 -63.77 -3.95 -1.97
C MET A 1 -63.66 -5.30 -2.66
N ASP A 2 -63.54 -5.29 -3.98
CA ASP A 2 -63.58 -6.50 -4.81
C ASP A 2 -62.45 -7.47 -4.47
N SER A 3 -62.79 -8.75 -4.28
CA SER A 3 -61.85 -9.83 -3.96
C SER A 3 -60.65 -9.89 -4.90
N ARG A 4 -60.80 -9.41 -6.14
CA ARG A 4 -59.74 -9.32 -7.16
C ARG A 4 -58.58 -8.39 -6.77
N ILE A 5 -58.85 -7.29 -6.06
CA ILE A 5 -57.83 -6.32 -5.62
C ILE A 5 -57.01 -6.91 -4.46
N GLN A 6 -57.64 -7.73 -3.60
CA GLN A 6 -56.96 -8.41 -2.50
C GLN A 6 -55.98 -9.47 -3.01
N TYR A 7 -56.36 -10.26 -4.03
CA TYR A 7 -55.45 -11.23 -4.67
C TYR A 7 -54.29 -10.54 -5.40
N ALA A 8 -54.55 -9.42 -6.09
CA ALA A 8 -53.50 -8.64 -6.75
C ALA A 8 -52.48 -8.09 -5.75
N GLY A 9 -52.93 -7.57 -4.60
CA GLY A 9 -52.06 -7.09 -3.53
C GLY A 9 -51.19 -8.20 -2.92
N LEU A 10 -51.76 -9.40 -2.73
CA LEU A 10 -51.04 -10.54 -2.18
C LEU A 10 -49.90 -11.03 -3.09
N ILE A 11 -50.11 -10.98 -4.42
CA ILE A 11 -49.08 -11.34 -5.41
C ILE A 11 -47.91 -10.33 -5.38
N VAL A 12 -48.20 -9.03 -5.24
CA VAL A 12 -47.15 -7.99 -5.15
C VAL A 12 -46.32 -8.16 -3.88
N ILE A 13 -46.97 -8.46 -2.75
CA ILE A 13 -46.27 -8.70 -1.48
C ILE A 13 -45.41 -9.97 -1.58
N ALA A 14 -45.95 -11.07 -2.14
CA ALA A 14 -45.18 -12.30 -2.35
C ALA A 14 -43.96 -12.07 -3.25
N TYR A 15 -44.09 -11.27 -4.32
CA TYR A 15 -42.98 -10.92 -5.20
C TYR A 15 -41.87 -10.15 -4.48
N LEU A 16 -42.23 -9.18 -3.61
CA LEU A 16 -41.26 -8.43 -2.82
C LEU A 16 -40.54 -9.32 -1.80
N PHE A 17 -41.24 -10.25 -1.16
CA PHE A 17 -40.63 -11.21 -0.23
C PHE A 17 -39.65 -12.16 -0.93
N ILE A 18 -40.00 -12.68 -2.10
CA ILE A 18 -39.10 -13.54 -2.89
C ILE A 18 -37.82 -12.80 -3.28
N ARG A 19 -37.94 -11.54 -3.75
CA ARG A 19 -36.77 -10.69 -4.05
C ARG A 19 -35.88 -10.47 -2.82
N PHE A 20 -36.47 -10.29 -1.65
CA PHE A 20 -35.74 -10.09 -0.40
C PHE A 20 -34.96 -11.35 -0.01
N ILE A 21 -35.56 -12.54 -0.13
CA ILE A 21 -34.92 -13.82 0.18
C ILE A 21 -33.75 -14.11 -0.77
N ILE A 22 -33.92 -13.91 -2.09
CA ILE A 22 -32.83 -14.12 -3.07
C ILE A 22 -31.64 -13.21 -2.75
N LYS A 23 -31.91 -11.93 -2.43
CA LYS A 23 -30.87 -10.98 -2.05
C LYS A 23 -30.18 -11.42 -0.74
N MET A 24 -30.94 -11.86 0.26
CA MET A 24 -30.41 -12.35 1.54
C MET A 24 -29.51 -13.59 1.39
N PHE A 25 -29.86 -14.55 0.52
CA PHE A 25 -29.03 -15.72 0.26
C PHE A 25 -27.74 -15.39 -0.52
N SER A 26 -27.76 -14.43 -1.45
CA SER A 26 -26.55 -13.99 -2.17
C SER A 26 -25.51 -13.28 -1.30
N TYR A 27 -25.93 -12.69 -0.17
CA TYR A 27 -24.99 -12.11 0.81
C TYR A 27 -24.34 -13.20 1.66
N GLN A 28 -25.04 -14.31 1.92
CA GLN A 28 -24.48 -15.45 2.63
C GLN A 28 -23.47 -16.22 1.78
N THR A 29 -23.68 -16.41 0.48
CA THR A 29 -22.68 -17.10 -0.37
C THR A 29 -21.33 -16.39 -0.45
N ARG A 30 -21.28 -15.05 -0.46
CA ARG A 30 -19.99 -14.31 -0.46
C ARG A 30 -19.23 -14.45 0.87
N VAL A 31 -19.93 -14.61 2.00
CA VAL A 31 -19.31 -14.83 3.31
C VAL A 31 -18.99 -16.32 3.53
N ILE A 32 -19.85 -17.22 3.04
CA ILE A 32 -19.66 -18.68 3.10
C ILE A 32 -18.53 -19.13 2.18
N GLU A 33 -18.33 -18.53 1.00
CA GLU A 33 -17.14 -18.81 0.17
C GLU A 33 -15.83 -18.48 0.92
N THR A 34 -15.86 -17.50 1.82
CA THR A 34 -14.71 -17.17 2.68
C THR A 34 -14.56 -18.14 3.87
N MET A 35 -15.67 -18.73 4.35
CA MET A 35 -15.66 -19.68 5.48
C MET A 35 -15.50 -21.15 5.06
N THR A 36 -15.85 -21.52 3.82
CA THR A 36 -15.70 -22.90 3.31
C THR A 36 -14.31 -23.16 2.75
N ALA A 37 -13.55 -22.11 2.41
CA ALA A 37 -12.11 -22.19 2.16
C ALA A 37 -11.30 -22.49 3.45
N SER A 38 -11.94 -22.46 4.62
CA SER A 38 -11.26 -22.64 5.92
C SER A 38 -11.08 -24.10 6.35
N THR A 39 -11.49 -25.07 5.52
CA THR A 39 -11.45 -26.50 5.86
C THR A 39 -10.61 -27.30 4.86
N MET A 40 -9.31 -26.99 4.82
CA MET A 40 -8.16 -27.77 4.31
C MET A 40 -7.24 -26.88 3.49
N ASP A 41 -6.31 -26.23 4.19
CA ASP A 41 -4.91 -25.98 3.82
C ASP A 41 -4.45 -24.84 4.72
N ASN A 42 -3.40 -25.07 5.51
CA ASN A 42 -2.64 -23.93 6.02
C ASN A 42 -2.01 -23.31 4.77
N PRO A 43 -2.51 -22.17 4.25
CA PRO A 43 -1.99 -21.62 3.00
C PRO A 43 -0.49 -21.46 3.20
N SER A 44 0.29 -22.03 2.29
CA SER A 44 1.74 -21.95 2.41
C SER A 44 2.14 -20.51 2.71
N ILE A 45 3.12 -20.29 3.59
CA ILE A 45 3.55 -18.94 3.96
C ILE A 45 3.82 -18.11 2.69
N ALA A 46 4.35 -18.74 1.64
CA ALA A 46 4.55 -18.15 0.32
C ALA A 46 3.25 -17.66 -0.35
N THR A 47 2.16 -18.45 -0.32
CA THR A 47 0.86 -18.06 -0.86
C THR A 47 0.28 -16.84 -0.14
N SER A 48 0.38 -16.82 1.20
CA SER A 48 -0.08 -15.69 2.02
C SER A 48 0.74 -14.43 1.75
N VAL A 49 2.07 -14.58 1.59
CA VAL A 49 2.97 -13.46 1.24
C VAL A 49 2.70 -12.92 -0.16
N SER A 50 2.46 -13.78 -1.16
CA SER A 50 2.09 -13.36 -2.51
C SER A 50 0.79 -12.57 -2.50
N ALA A 51 -0.26 -13.10 -1.87
CA ALA A 51 -1.56 -12.42 -1.80
C ALA A 51 -1.48 -11.05 -1.11
N ASN A 52 -0.67 -10.93 -0.06
CA ASN A 52 -0.41 -9.64 0.59
C ASN A 52 0.36 -8.67 -0.31
N THR A 53 1.31 -9.17 -1.10
CA THR A 53 2.08 -8.36 -2.06
C THR A 53 1.19 -7.86 -3.20
N ASP A 54 0.33 -8.72 -3.74
CA ASP A 54 -0.64 -8.36 -4.79
C ASP A 54 -1.61 -7.30 -4.27
N LYS A 55 -2.13 -7.49 -3.04
CA LYS A 55 -2.99 -6.51 -2.39
C LYS A 55 -2.30 -5.16 -2.18
N LEU A 56 -1.01 -5.16 -1.82
CA LEU A 56 -0.23 -3.93 -1.69
C LEU A 56 -0.07 -3.25 -3.06
N ASN A 57 0.23 -4.01 -4.11
CA ASN A 57 0.34 -3.48 -5.47
C ASN A 57 -0.98 -2.84 -5.95
N ASP A 58 -2.08 -3.55 -5.75
CA ASP A 58 -3.44 -3.06 -6.07
C ASP A 58 -3.80 -1.81 -5.29
N THR A 59 -3.42 -1.75 -4.00
CA THR A 59 -3.68 -0.59 -3.13
C THR A 59 -2.87 0.63 -3.57
N LEU A 60 -1.62 0.43 -3.97
CA LEU A 60 -0.74 1.50 -4.43
C LEU A 60 -1.12 2.02 -5.80
N LEU A 61 -1.89 1.26 -6.59
CA LEU A 61 -2.34 1.64 -7.93
C LEU A 61 -1.15 2.11 -8.79
N ILE A 62 -0.03 1.38 -8.74
CA ILE A 62 1.27 1.79 -9.28
C ILE A 62 1.16 2.20 -10.75
N SER A 63 0.50 1.40 -11.59
CA SER A 63 0.34 1.72 -13.01
C SER A 63 -0.42 3.03 -13.25
N LYS A 64 -1.36 3.41 -12.37
CA LYS A 64 -2.14 4.64 -12.48
C LYS A 64 -1.37 5.87 -12.01
N TYR A 65 -0.58 5.73 -10.95
CA TYR A 65 0.14 6.84 -10.31
C TYR A 65 1.65 6.82 -10.57
N ARG A 66 2.12 6.02 -11.55
CA ARG A 66 3.54 5.81 -11.84
C ARG A 66 4.30 7.13 -11.97
N THR A 67 3.84 8.03 -12.85
CA THR A 67 4.47 9.34 -13.06
C THR A 67 4.54 10.16 -11.76
N ASN A 68 3.48 10.18 -10.96
CA ASN A 68 3.49 10.90 -9.69
C ASN A 68 4.49 10.29 -8.70
N TYR A 69 4.60 8.95 -8.65
CA TYR A 69 5.58 8.28 -7.79
C TYR A 69 7.02 8.52 -8.27
N GLU A 70 7.26 8.47 -9.57
CA GLU A 70 8.55 8.80 -10.19
C GLU A 70 8.97 10.24 -9.85
N ASP A 71 8.10 11.21 -10.11
CA ASP A 71 8.34 12.62 -9.78
C ASP A 71 8.60 12.84 -8.30
N THR A 72 7.87 12.13 -7.43
CA THR A 72 8.07 12.20 -5.98
C THR A 72 9.44 11.66 -5.58
N ILE A 73 9.84 10.51 -6.11
CA ILE A 73 11.14 9.90 -5.84
C ILE A 73 12.27 10.82 -6.32
N ILE A 74 12.17 11.37 -7.53
CA ILE A 74 13.16 12.31 -8.10
C ILE A 74 13.29 13.57 -7.24
N GLN A 75 12.16 14.18 -6.86
CA GLN A 75 12.19 15.40 -6.04
C GLN A 75 12.80 15.12 -4.66
N LEU A 76 12.48 13.97 -4.05
CA LEU A 76 13.04 13.59 -2.77
C LEU A 76 14.54 13.26 -2.88
N GLU A 77 14.97 12.56 -3.92
CA GLU A 77 16.39 12.29 -4.19
C GLU A 77 17.18 13.59 -4.31
N LYS A 78 16.63 14.58 -5.04
CA LYS A 78 17.22 15.92 -5.16
C LYS A 78 17.32 16.61 -3.81
N ALA A 79 16.25 16.60 -3.01
CA ALA A 79 16.25 17.22 -1.69
C ALA A 79 17.29 16.59 -0.75
N ILE A 80 17.36 15.26 -0.70
CA ILE A 80 18.34 14.54 0.12
C ILE A 80 19.77 14.77 -0.37
N SER A 81 19.99 14.84 -1.69
CA SER A 81 21.31 15.16 -2.25
C SER A 81 21.79 16.55 -1.83
N ILE A 82 20.89 17.54 -1.82
CA ILE A 82 21.17 18.88 -1.30
C ILE A 82 21.43 18.84 0.21
N ALA A 83 20.66 18.06 0.97
CA ALA A 83 20.88 17.89 2.41
C ALA A 83 22.24 17.27 2.74
N VAL A 84 22.67 16.24 1.98
CA VAL A 84 24.02 15.66 2.08
C VAL A 84 25.07 16.74 1.86
N LEU A 85 24.95 17.53 0.79
CA LEU A 85 25.88 18.61 0.50
C LEU A 85 25.90 19.65 1.64
N SER A 86 24.72 20.03 2.15
CA SER A 86 24.60 20.96 3.27
C SER A 86 25.31 20.44 4.52
N GLU A 87 25.11 19.18 4.89
CA GLU A 87 25.78 18.57 6.05
C GLU A 87 27.29 18.51 5.87
N VAL A 88 27.77 18.17 4.66
CA VAL A 88 29.20 18.17 4.35
C VAL A 88 29.79 19.57 4.53
N VAL A 89 29.18 20.59 3.93
CA VAL A 89 29.68 21.98 3.98
C VAL A 89 29.64 22.52 5.41
N ASN A 90 28.53 22.33 6.13
CA ASN A 90 28.34 22.88 7.47
C ASN A 90 29.27 22.23 8.51
N ASN A 91 29.65 20.97 8.33
CA ASN A 91 30.53 20.26 9.26
C ASN A 91 31.98 20.15 8.78
N ALA A 92 32.32 20.73 7.62
CA ALA A 92 33.64 20.59 7.01
C ALA A 92 34.78 20.99 7.96
N VAL A 93 34.65 22.14 8.64
CA VAL A 93 35.66 22.65 9.57
C VAL A 93 35.79 21.74 10.80
N THR A 94 34.67 21.31 11.38
CA THR A 94 34.65 20.39 12.53
C THR A 94 35.37 19.09 12.19
N ILE A 95 34.98 18.48 11.05
CA ILE A 95 35.57 17.22 10.57
C ILE A 95 37.05 17.39 10.24
N SER A 96 37.44 18.46 9.54
CA SER A 96 38.85 18.65 9.16
C SER A 96 39.76 18.93 10.34
N SER A 97 39.24 19.56 11.40
CA SER A 97 40.02 19.93 12.58
C SER A 97 40.31 18.73 13.48
N ASP A 98 39.32 17.86 13.70
CA ASP A 98 39.49 16.58 14.40
C ASP A 98 38.48 15.55 13.88
N PRO A 99 38.87 14.68 12.92
CA PRO A 99 37.96 13.72 12.29
C PRO A 99 37.42 12.64 13.22
N ILE A 100 38.07 12.40 14.37
CA ILE A 100 37.71 11.33 15.32
C ILE A 100 37.00 11.87 16.57
N SER A 101 36.84 13.19 16.68
CA SER A 101 36.04 13.79 17.75
C SER A 101 34.59 13.29 17.71
N SER A 102 33.92 13.32 18.87
CA SER A 102 32.51 12.91 18.97
C SER A 102 31.61 13.69 18.01
N ASP A 103 31.85 14.98 17.82
CA ASP A 103 31.04 15.83 16.94
C ASP A 103 31.29 15.51 15.46
N SER A 104 32.55 15.28 15.07
CA SER A 104 32.90 14.85 13.72
C SER A 104 32.32 13.48 13.39
N LEU A 105 32.41 12.50 14.31
CA LEU A 105 31.84 11.18 14.12
C LEU A 105 30.31 11.23 13.99
N LYS A 106 29.64 12.10 14.74
CA LYS A 106 28.20 12.33 14.62
C LYS A 106 27.83 12.94 13.27
N ALA A 107 28.56 13.97 12.83
CA ALA A 107 28.33 14.58 11.52
C ALA A 107 28.55 13.57 10.37
N ILE A 108 29.64 12.80 10.42
CA ILE A 108 29.94 11.75 9.45
C ILE A 108 28.84 10.67 9.45
N ALA A 109 28.34 10.26 10.62
CA ALA A 109 27.24 9.30 10.71
C ALA A 109 25.96 9.82 10.05
N ASN A 110 25.59 11.08 10.29
CA ASN A 110 24.43 11.71 9.65
C ASN A 110 24.57 11.77 8.12
N ILE A 111 25.74 12.18 7.62
CA ILE A 111 26.05 12.21 6.18
C ILE A 111 25.89 10.82 5.56
N ASN A 112 26.41 9.78 6.23
CA ASN A 112 26.29 8.41 5.76
C ASN A 112 24.84 7.90 5.77
N GLN A 113 24.05 8.24 6.78
CA GLN A 113 22.63 7.90 6.83
C GLN A 113 21.85 8.54 5.67
N LEU A 114 22.11 9.82 5.38
CA LEU A 114 21.51 10.52 4.24
C LEU A 114 21.92 9.91 2.90
N LYS A 115 23.20 9.54 2.73
CA LYS A 115 23.69 8.81 1.55
C LYS A 115 22.95 7.49 1.38
N ASN A 116 22.83 6.69 2.43
CA ASN A 116 22.17 5.38 2.37
C ASN A 116 20.67 5.52 2.07
N PHE A 117 20.03 6.56 2.60
CA PHE A 117 18.64 6.85 2.27
C PHE A 117 18.48 7.24 0.80
N ARG A 118 19.36 8.09 0.24
CA ARG A 118 19.39 8.40 -1.19
C ARG A 118 19.53 7.15 -2.05
N GLU A 119 20.39 6.21 -1.67
CA GLU A 119 20.55 4.94 -2.38
C GLU A 119 19.27 4.08 -2.33
N SER A 120 18.55 4.12 -1.19
CA SER A 120 17.27 3.43 -1.05
C SER A 120 16.21 4.00 -2.00
N LEU A 121 16.19 5.32 -2.22
CA LEU A 121 15.31 5.97 -3.21
C LEU A 121 15.59 5.49 -4.64
N ASN A 122 16.88 5.33 -4.98
CA ASN A 122 17.26 4.80 -6.29
C ASN A 122 16.81 3.34 -6.46
N GLN A 123 16.87 2.52 -5.40
CA GLN A 123 16.29 1.17 -5.43
C GLN A 123 14.77 1.20 -5.55
N SER A 124 14.08 2.15 -4.90
CA SER A 124 12.65 2.33 -5.07
C SER A 124 12.27 2.69 -6.52
N MET A 125 13.09 3.49 -7.21
CA MET A 125 12.89 3.77 -8.64
C MET A 125 12.98 2.50 -9.49
N ILE A 126 13.98 1.65 -9.25
CA ILE A 126 14.14 0.37 -9.96
C ILE A 126 12.93 -0.55 -9.73
N ILE A 127 12.36 -0.54 -8.52
CA ILE A 127 11.14 -1.31 -8.23
C ILE A 127 9.96 -0.72 -8.98
N LEU A 128 9.80 0.61 -8.98
CA LEU A 128 8.76 1.30 -9.74
C LEU A 128 8.84 0.99 -11.23
N ASP A 129 10.04 0.91 -11.80
CA ASP A 129 10.25 0.62 -13.22
C ASP A 129 9.89 -0.79 -13.64
N LYS A 130 10.02 -1.75 -12.72
CA LYS A 130 9.69 -3.16 -12.93
C LYS A 130 8.19 -3.47 -12.82
N ASN A 131 7.38 -2.51 -12.34
CA ASN A 131 5.93 -2.61 -12.24
C ASN A 131 5.22 -1.83 -13.36
#